data_AF-A0A935QXM9-F1
#
_entry.id   AF-A0A935QXM9-F1
#
_cell.length_a   1.000
_cell.length_b   1.000
_cell.length_c   1.000
_cell.angle_alpha   90.00
_cell.angle_beta   90.00
_cell.angle_gamma   90.00
#
_symmetry.space_group_name_H-M   'P 1'
#
loop_
_entity.id
_entity.type
_entity.pdbx_description
1 polymer ?
#
loop_
_entity_poly.entity_id
_entity_poly.type
_entity_poly.pdbx_seq_one_letter_code
_entity_poly.pdbx_strand_id
1 'polypeptide(L)'
;MKLHTLALLTLSALTLAACKDDAPVNESEDSTPAGGDSSVTVTDADADGVTPADGDCDDANPAVYPGRTEDCNGVDDNCNSIIDEGFGDADNDKTADCVDAEDCDGIDNDGDGVADEGFGDADGDGIADCVGTEICDGVDNNGDGRVDEGYDADGDGFTQCNEDCNDADASAYPGASEVAGDGSDNDCDGSIDEEGLAESSIWFTEIMVNPAKVTDPKGEWIELHNPGTEPVYLNGLTLTSSSGESHIITSASPLEIAAG
;
A
#
# COMPACT_ATOMS: atom_id res chain seq x y z
N MET A 1 16.69 -48.68 -1.73
CA MET A 1 16.60 -49.39 -3.02
C MET A 1 15.78 -48.51 -3.96
N LYS A 2 16.26 -48.35 -5.21
CA LYS A 2 15.80 -47.46 -6.32
C LYS A 2 14.27 -47.41 -6.52
N LEU A 3 13.64 -46.34 -7.00
CA LEU A 3 13.68 -45.70 -8.35
C LEU A 3 13.33 -44.20 -8.21
N HIS A 4 14.07 -43.20 -8.71
CA HIS A 4 14.20 -42.68 -10.09
C HIS A 4 12.89 -42.48 -10.86
N THR A 5 12.42 -41.23 -10.99
CA THR A 5 11.76 -40.76 -12.22
C THR A 5 12.12 -39.28 -12.43
N LEU A 6 12.84 -39.06 -13.52
CA LEU A 6 13.36 -37.80 -14.03
C LEU A 6 12.34 -37.27 -15.05
N ALA A 7 11.74 -36.10 -14.83
CA ALA A 7 10.88 -35.46 -15.82
C ALA A 7 11.75 -34.55 -16.71
N LEU A 8 11.98 -35.01 -17.94
CA LEU A 8 12.61 -34.25 -19.03
C LEU A 8 11.57 -33.23 -19.56
N LEU A 9 11.82 -31.93 -19.37
CA LEU A 9 11.16 -30.90 -20.17
C LEU A 9 11.81 -30.85 -21.56
N THR A 10 11.02 -31.10 -22.60
CA THR A 10 11.45 -31.01 -24.00
C THR A 10 11.40 -29.56 -24.47
N LEU A 11 12.55 -29.10 -24.98
CA LEU A 11 12.78 -27.81 -25.63
C LEU A 11 12.16 -27.85 -27.04
N SER A 12 11.10 -27.07 -27.28
CA SER A 12 10.58 -26.85 -28.64
C SER A 12 11.47 -25.86 -29.37
N ALA A 13 12.21 -26.36 -30.37
CA ALA A 13 12.93 -25.55 -31.33
C ALA A 13 11.93 -24.95 -32.34
N LEU A 14 11.84 -23.62 -32.36
CA LEU A 14 11.12 -22.86 -33.38
C LEU A 14 11.98 -22.85 -34.66
N THR A 15 11.50 -23.52 -35.70
CA THR A 15 12.16 -23.56 -37.01
C THR A 15 11.95 -22.26 -37.76
N LEU A 16 13.02 -21.48 -37.95
CA LEU A 16 13.04 -20.33 -38.84
C LEU A 16 13.28 -20.81 -40.28
N ALA A 17 12.27 -20.65 -41.13
CA ALA A 17 12.33 -20.97 -42.55
C ALA A 17 13.19 -19.93 -43.28
N ALA A 18 14.27 -20.39 -43.93
CA ALA A 18 15.06 -19.59 -44.84
C ALA A 18 14.35 -19.48 -46.21
N CYS A 19 14.16 -18.26 -46.71
CA CYS A 19 13.82 -18.03 -48.11
C CYS A 19 15.09 -18.17 -48.96
N LYS A 20 15.04 -19.09 -49.93
CA LYS A 20 16.03 -19.21 -51.01
C LYS A 20 15.31 -18.97 -52.34
N ASP A 21 15.59 -17.83 -52.96
CA ASP A 21 15.33 -17.61 -54.37
C ASP A 21 16.66 -17.28 -55.06
N ASP A 22 17.24 -18.29 -55.70
CA ASP A 22 18.25 -18.08 -56.74
C ASP A 22 17.51 -17.88 -58.07
N ALA A 23 17.62 -16.69 -58.66
CA ALA A 23 17.38 -16.48 -60.08
C ALA A 23 18.66 -15.96 -60.73
N PRO A 24 18.96 -16.36 -61.99
CA PRO A 24 20.29 -16.20 -62.58
C PRO A 24 20.50 -14.76 -63.06
N VAL A 25 21.56 -14.11 -62.57
CA VAL A 25 22.08 -12.89 -63.19
C VAL A 25 22.98 -13.25 -64.37
N ASN A 26 22.55 -12.79 -65.54
CA ASN A 26 23.29 -12.85 -66.79
C ASN A 26 24.34 -11.74 -66.80
N GLU A 27 25.60 -12.10 -66.96
CA GLU A 27 26.69 -11.14 -67.14
C GLU A 27 26.64 -10.51 -68.52
N SER A 28 26.53 -9.18 -68.56
CA SER A 28 26.91 -8.40 -69.72
C SER A 28 27.88 -7.31 -69.26
N GLU A 29 29.14 -7.58 -69.53
CA GLU A 29 30.24 -6.62 -69.56
C GLU A 29 29.82 -5.37 -70.34
N ASP A 30 29.84 -4.20 -69.70
CA ASP A 30 30.10 -2.97 -70.46
C ASP A 30 30.94 -1.99 -69.63
N SER A 31 31.91 -1.45 -70.33
CA SER A 31 33.07 -0.75 -69.84
C SER A 31 32.75 0.73 -69.62
N THR A 32 33.23 1.25 -68.49
CA THR A 32 33.30 2.66 -68.03
C THR A 32 33.31 3.75 -69.12
N PRO A 33 32.84 4.98 -68.83
CA PRO A 33 33.75 5.94 -68.18
C PRO A 33 33.12 6.79 -67.08
N ALA A 34 33.99 7.20 -66.14
CA ALA A 34 33.77 8.21 -65.12
C ALA A 34 33.12 9.50 -65.68
N GLY A 35 32.24 10.11 -64.90
CA GLY A 35 31.68 11.41 -65.22
C GLY A 35 30.31 11.63 -64.58
N GLY A 36 30.29 11.88 -63.29
CA GLY A 36 29.05 12.14 -62.55
C GLY A 36 29.33 12.30 -61.07
N ASP A 37 30.28 13.16 -60.74
CA ASP A 37 30.31 13.85 -59.46
C ASP A 37 28.99 14.63 -59.33
N SER A 38 27.92 13.93 -58.96
CA SER A 38 26.79 14.57 -58.30
C SER A 38 27.36 14.99 -56.97
N SER A 39 27.89 16.22 -56.96
CA SER A 39 27.90 17.05 -55.79
C SER A 39 26.53 16.89 -55.15
N VAL A 40 26.47 16.03 -54.13
CA VAL A 40 25.49 16.18 -53.06
C VAL A 40 25.87 17.54 -52.51
N THR A 41 25.21 18.58 -53.01
CA THR A 41 25.24 19.87 -52.35
C THR A 41 24.56 19.58 -51.02
N VAL A 42 25.38 19.35 -50.01
CA VAL A 42 24.91 19.38 -48.63
C VAL A 42 24.38 20.79 -48.48
N THR A 43 23.06 20.88 -48.50
CA THR A 43 22.35 22.15 -48.57
C THR A 43 21.94 22.40 -47.15
N ASP A 44 22.46 23.47 -46.56
CA ASP A 44 21.97 24.05 -45.31
C ASP A 44 20.51 24.47 -45.56
N ALA A 45 19.55 23.66 -45.08
CA ALA A 45 18.15 23.77 -45.45
C ALA A 45 17.35 24.69 -44.50
N ASP A 46 17.83 24.91 -43.29
CA ASP A 46 17.24 25.83 -42.32
C ASP A 46 17.96 27.18 -42.18
N ALA A 47 19.12 27.31 -42.85
CA ALA A 47 19.95 28.51 -42.95
C ALA A 47 20.60 28.96 -41.63
N ASP A 48 20.94 28.02 -40.74
CA ASP A 48 21.67 28.27 -39.50
C ASP A 48 23.20 28.38 -39.70
N GLY A 49 23.69 27.94 -40.86
CA GLY A 49 25.10 27.96 -41.25
C GLY A 49 25.88 26.68 -40.96
N VAL A 50 25.21 25.62 -40.48
CA VAL A 50 25.74 24.27 -40.35
C VAL A 50 25.03 23.37 -41.37
N THR A 51 25.69 22.32 -41.81
CA THR A 51 25.10 21.36 -42.74
C THR A 51 25.07 19.97 -42.10
N PRO A 52 24.25 19.03 -42.61
CA PRO A 52 24.30 17.63 -42.19
C PRO A 52 25.70 17.00 -42.25
N ALA A 53 26.56 17.49 -43.17
CA ALA A 53 27.93 17.00 -43.29
C ALA A 53 28.89 17.59 -42.24
N ASP A 54 28.54 18.75 -41.68
CA ASP A 54 29.28 19.43 -40.61
C ASP A 54 28.77 19.02 -39.20
N GLY A 55 27.77 18.14 -39.13
CA GLY A 55 27.31 17.50 -37.89
C GLY A 55 25.93 17.93 -37.40
N ASP A 56 25.19 18.70 -38.19
CA ASP A 56 23.80 19.05 -37.89
C ASP A 56 22.89 17.81 -37.91
N CYS A 57 22.15 17.63 -36.82
CA CYS A 57 21.25 16.51 -36.57
C CYS A 57 19.79 16.80 -36.96
N ASP A 58 19.40 18.05 -37.21
CA ASP A 58 18.08 18.43 -37.77
C ASP A 58 18.18 19.68 -38.68
N ASP A 59 18.61 19.47 -39.92
CA ASP A 59 18.77 20.47 -41.01
C ASP A 59 17.45 21.12 -41.47
N ALA A 60 16.35 20.89 -40.77
CA ALA A 60 15.08 21.60 -40.95
C ALA A 60 14.79 22.60 -39.82
N ASN A 61 15.61 22.65 -38.78
CA ASN A 61 15.40 23.43 -37.59
C ASN A 61 16.65 24.23 -37.19
N PRO A 62 16.68 25.57 -37.42
CA PRO A 62 17.88 26.37 -37.20
C PRO A 62 18.19 26.61 -35.72
N ALA A 63 17.39 26.01 -34.83
CA ALA A 63 17.63 25.94 -33.40
C ALA A 63 18.30 24.62 -32.98
N VAL A 64 18.72 23.75 -33.90
CA VAL A 64 19.38 22.48 -33.61
C VAL A 64 20.71 22.45 -34.36
N TYR A 65 21.83 22.55 -33.65
CA TYR A 65 23.15 22.53 -34.26
C TYR A 65 24.29 22.24 -33.27
N PRO A 66 25.42 21.66 -33.72
CA PRO A 66 26.57 21.33 -32.88
C PRO A 66 27.04 22.44 -31.94
N GLY A 67 27.03 22.17 -30.63
CA GLY A 67 27.54 23.09 -29.60
C GLY A 67 26.61 24.24 -29.23
N ARG A 68 25.33 24.16 -29.59
CA ARG A 68 24.26 24.98 -29.01
C ARG A 68 24.13 24.73 -27.49
N THR A 69 23.41 25.60 -26.79
CA THR A 69 22.96 25.34 -25.41
C THR A 69 21.59 24.69 -25.49
N GLU A 70 21.36 23.63 -24.72
CA GLU A 70 20.05 22.95 -24.67
C GLU A 70 18.95 23.88 -24.13
N ASP A 71 17.82 23.88 -24.83
CA ASP A 71 16.54 24.34 -24.31
C ASP A 71 15.74 23.11 -23.89
N CYS A 72 15.08 23.18 -22.74
CA CYS A 72 14.27 22.08 -22.19
C CYS A 72 13.02 21.83 -23.06
N ASN A 73 13.13 20.99 -24.09
CA ASN A 73 12.13 20.88 -25.15
C ASN A 73 11.99 19.46 -25.76
N GLY A 74 12.72 18.47 -25.24
CA GLY A 74 12.69 17.08 -25.73
C GLY A 74 13.52 16.84 -27.00
N VAL A 75 14.37 17.79 -27.39
CA VAL A 75 15.24 17.75 -28.57
C VAL A 75 16.71 17.85 -28.13
N ASP A 76 17.59 17.14 -28.83
CA ASP A 76 19.05 17.31 -28.70
C ASP A 76 19.45 18.53 -29.53
N ASP A 77 19.40 19.71 -28.92
CA ASP A 77 19.62 20.99 -29.60
C ASP A 77 21.08 21.18 -30.02
N ASN A 78 22.02 20.49 -29.39
CA ASN A 78 23.46 20.62 -29.63
C ASN A 78 24.12 19.43 -30.31
N CYS A 79 23.32 18.46 -30.74
CA CYS A 79 23.72 17.28 -31.50
C CYS A 79 24.80 16.43 -30.81
N ASN A 80 24.77 16.30 -29.48
CA ASN A 80 25.73 15.49 -28.72
C ASN A 80 25.22 14.07 -28.38
N SER A 81 24.01 13.72 -28.82
CA SER A 81 23.28 12.47 -28.55
C SER A 81 22.78 12.30 -27.11
N ILE A 82 22.65 13.40 -26.38
CA ILE A 82 22.01 13.50 -25.07
C ILE A 82 20.94 14.58 -25.24
N ILE A 83 19.71 14.25 -24.88
CA ILE A 83 18.59 15.20 -24.98
C ILE A 83 18.55 15.99 -23.67
N ASP A 84 18.34 17.31 -23.78
CA ASP A 84 18.11 18.20 -22.64
C ASP A 84 19.16 18.06 -21.51
N GLU A 85 20.46 17.99 -21.84
CA GLU A 85 21.46 17.86 -20.78
C GLU A 85 21.61 19.13 -19.93
N GLY A 86 21.79 18.95 -18.62
CA GLY A 86 21.94 20.05 -17.67
C GLY A 86 20.62 20.52 -17.05
N PHE A 87 19.50 19.90 -17.42
CA PHE A 87 18.21 20.00 -16.74
C PHE A 87 18.05 18.89 -15.68
N GLY A 88 16.97 18.98 -14.88
CA GLY A 88 16.62 17.95 -13.89
C GLY A 88 16.11 16.68 -14.56
N ASP A 89 16.22 15.57 -13.84
CA ASP A 89 15.73 14.23 -14.23
C ASP A 89 15.37 13.52 -12.92
N ALA A 90 14.12 13.75 -12.46
CA ALA A 90 13.65 13.42 -11.13
C ALA A 90 13.60 11.90 -10.89
N ASP A 91 13.15 11.13 -11.89
CA ASP A 91 12.95 9.69 -11.79
C ASP A 91 14.08 8.85 -12.44
N ASN A 92 15.00 9.49 -13.17
CA ASN A 92 16.15 8.90 -13.86
C ASN A 92 15.79 8.06 -15.09
N ASP A 93 14.69 8.38 -15.77
CA ASP A 93 14.29 7.71 -17.03
C ASP A 93 15.01 8.28 -18.29
N LYS A 94 15.72 9.41 -18.12
CA LYS A 94 16.43 10.22 -19.13
C LYS A 94 15.56 11.18 -19.93
N THR A 95 14.37 11.49 -19.43
CA THR A 95 13.53 12.60 -19.84
C THR A 95 13.81 13.75 -18.88
N ALA A 96 13.91 14.97 -19.38
CA ALA A 96 14.13 16.12 -18.51
C ALA A 96 12.80 16.56 -17.88
N ASP A 97 12.82 16.94 -16.60
CA ASP A 97 11.59 17.24 -15.83
C ASP A 97 10.62 18.14 -16.61
N CYS A 98 11.13 19.24 -17.17
CA CYS A 98 10.33 20.23 -17.90
C CYS A 98 9.47 19.74 -19.09
N VAL A 99 9.75 18.55 -19.62
CA VAL A 99 9.03 17.91 -20.73
C VAL A 99 8.55 16.51 -20.35
N ASP A 100 8.82 16.10 -19.12
CA ASP A 100 8.31 14.87 -18.58
C ASP A 100 6.85 15.04 -18.21
N ALA A 101 6.14 13.93 -18.16
CA ALA A 101 4.77 13.88 -17.67
C ALA A 101 4.76 13.13 -16.35
N GLU A 102 3.84 13.52 -15.47
CA GLU A 102 3.65 12.77 -14.23
C GLU A 102 3.37 11.29 -14.50
N ASP A 103 4.23 10.46 -13.92
CA ASP A 103 3.97 9.06 -13.68
C ASP A 103 3.35 8.89 -12.30
N CYS A 104 2.77 7.72 -12.05
CA CYS A 104 2.04 7.44 -10.81
C CYS A 104 2.95 6.67 -9.83
N ASP A 105 3.96 7.34 -9.30
CA ASP A 105 5.04 6.71 -8.53
C ASP A 105 5.51 7.50 -7.30
N GLY A 106 4.89 8.65 -7.02
CA GLY A 106 5.18 9.47 -5.85
C GLY A 106 6.36 10.43 -6.05
N ILE A 107 6.83 10.58 -7.29
CA ILE A 107 7.86 11.53 -7.70
C ILE A 107 7.18 12.68 -8.46
N ASP A 108 7.74 13.87 -8.34
CA ASP A 108 7.41 15.06 -9.14
C ASP A 108 8.25 14.97 -10.42
N ASN A 109 7.70 14.30 -11.44
CA ASN A 109 8.39 14.02 -12.70
C ASN A 109 8.58 15.29 -13.51
N ASP A 110 7.57 16.17 -13.56
CA ASP A 110 7.56 17.35 -14.42
C ASP A 110 8.26 18.58 -13.81
N GLY A 111 8.58 18.50 -12.52
CA GLY A 111 9.32 19.50 -11.76
C GLY A 111 8.51 20.75 -11.42
N ASP A 112 7.18 20.72 -11.48
CA ASP A 112 6.32 21.86 -11.13
C ASP A 112 6.16 22.07 -9.62
N GLY A 113 6.59 21.09 -8.81
CA GLY A 113 6.54 21.09 -7.35
C GLY A 113 5.35 20.33 -6.76
N VAL A 114 4.59 19.62 -7.57
CA VAL A 114 3.53 18.69 -7.19
C VAL A 114 3.89 17.31 -7.76
N ALA A 115 3.61 16.25 -7.01
CA ALA A 115 3.82 14.89 -7.48
C ALA A 115 2.47 14.26 -7.81
N ASP A 116 2.44 13.46 -8.86
CA ASP A 116 1.28 12.70 -9.33
C ASP A 116 0.02 13.58 -9.52
N GLU A 117 0.12 14.84 -9.97
CA GLU A 117 -1.09 15.62 -10.25
C GLU A 117 -1.82 15.12 -11.51
N GLY A 118 -3.15 15.16 -11.45
CA GLY A 118 -4.00 14.63 -12.52
C GLY A 118 -4.30 13.14 -12.40
N PHE A 119 -3.74 12.45 -11.41
CA PHE A 119 -4.18 11.14 -10.97
C PHE A 119 -5.37 11.22 -9.99
N GLY A 120 -5.99 10.07 -9.71
CA GLY A 120 -7.11 9.98 -8.77
C GLY A 120 -6.65 10.21 -7.33
N ASP A 121 -7.52 10.82 -6.54
CA ASP A 121 -7.35 11.07 -5.10
C ASP A 121 -8.74 10.88 -4.47
N ALA A 122 -9.01 9.64 -4.08
CA ALA A 122 -10.32 9.19 -3.60
C ALA A 122 -10.62 9.72 -2.20
N ASP A 123 -9.61 9.86 -1.35
CA ASP A 123 -9.72 10.26 0.05
C ASP A 123 -9.51 11.76 0.28
N GLY A 124 -8.89 12.47 -0.67
CA GLY A 124 -8.63 13.89 -0.61
C GLY A 124 -7.45 14.27 0.28
N ASP A 125 -6.54 13.33 0.58
CA ASP A 125 -5.41 13.55 1.48
C ASP A 125 -4.21 14.22 0.77
N GLY A 126 -4.25 14.28 -0.57
CA GLY A 126 -3.22 14.86 -1.43
C GLY A 126 -2.14 13.88 -1.90
N ILE A 127 -2.32 12.58 -1.69
CA ILE A 127 -1.55 11.48 -2.25
C ILE A 127 -2.41 10.82 -3.33
N ALA A 128 -1.82 10.50 -4.49
CA ALA A 128 -2.58 9.83 -5.54
C ALA A 128 -2.91 8.37 -5.19
N ASP A 129 -4.10 7.90 -5.59
CA ASP A 129 -4.62 6.54 -5.34
C ASP A 129 -3.60 5.43 -5.68
N CYS A 130 -2.82 5.60 -6.75
CA CYS A 130 -1.88 4.60 -7.24
C CYS A 130 -0.67 4.35 -6.32
N VAL A 131 -0.31 5.33 -5.52
CA VAL A 131 0.76 5.26 -4.50
C VAL A 131 0.18 5.27 -3.09
N GLY A 132 -1.12 5.53 -2.99
CA GLY A 132 -1.95 5.29 -1.83
C GLY A 132 -1.74 3.89 -1.27
N THR A 133 -1.54 3.84 0.04
CA THR A 133 -1.48 2.58 0.78
C THR A 133 -2.53 2.66 1.87
N GLU A 134 -3.33 1.62 1.98
CA GLU A 134 -4.36 1.57 3.02
C GLU A 134 -3.76 1.75 4.40
N ILE A 135 -4.32 2.70 5.11
CA ILE A 135 -4.12 2.92 6.52
C ILE A 135 -5.45 2.81 7.23
N CYS A 136 -5.36 2.51 8.51
CA CYS A 136 -6.48 2.24 9.39
C CYS A 136 -7.22 3.53 9.80
N ASP A 137 -7.92 4.16 8.86
CA ASP A 137 -8.57 5.46 9.03
C ASP A 137 -10.01 5.56 8.51
N GLY A 138 -10.55 4.46 7.94
CA GLY A 138 -11.92 4.40 7.45
C GLY A 138 -12.11 5.06 6.08
N VAL A 139 -11.03 5.32 5.35
CA VAL A 139 -11.05 5.84 3.99
C VAL A 139 -10.39 4.84 3.02
N ASP A 140 -10.73 4.95 1.74
CA ASP A 140 -10.15 4.17 0.64
C ASP A 140 -8.91 4.94 0.14
N ASN A 141 -7.75 4.71 0.75
CA ASN A 141 -6.54 5.49 0.48
C ASN A 141 -5.90 5.13 -0.87
N ASN A 142 -6.16 3.93 -1.39
CA ASN A 142 -5.58 3.43 -2.64
C ASN A 142 -6.56 3.41 -3.83
N GLY A 143 -7.80 3.84 -3.62
CA GLY A 143 -8.84 3.96 -4.64
C GLY A 143 -9.28 2.62 -5.27
N ASP A 144 -9.06 1.47 -4.63
CA ASP A 144 -9.46 0.16 -5.16
C ASP A 144 -10.97 -0.13 -4.97
N GLY A 145 -11.66 0.73 -4.22
CA GLY A 145 -13.09 0.64 -3.91
C GLY A 145 -13.40 -0.20 -2.66
N ARG A 146 -12.38 -0.63 -1.92
CA ARG A 146 -12.50 -1.18 -0.57
C ARG A 146 -11.99 -0.14 0.43
N VAL A 147 -12.28 -0.38 1.69
CA VAL A 147 -11.88 0.50 2.79
C VAL A 147 -11.15 -0.37 3.79
N ASP A 148 -9.94 0.05 4.16
CA ASP A 148 -9.08 -0.61 5.15
C ASP A 148 -8.84 -2.11 4.84
N GLU A 149 -8.63 -2.51 3.57
CA GLU A 149 -8.39 -3.94 3.30
C GLU A 149 -7.06 -4.46 3.88
N GLY A 150 -7.09 -5.72 4.33
CA GLY A 150 -5.96 -6.32 5.02
C GLY A 150 -5.89 -6.01 6.52
N TYR A 151 -6.83 -5.21 7.03
CA TYR A 151 -7.01 -4.92 8.47
C TYR A 151 -8.20 -5.64 9.11
N ASP A 152 -8.87 -6.53 8.37
CA ASP A 152 -9.91 -7.48 8.83
C ASP A 152 -9.37 -8.90 8.59
N ALA A 153 -8.71 -9.48 9.60
CA ALA A 153 -8.00 -10.74 9.43
C ALA A 153 -8.88 -11.98 9.58
N ASP A 154 -10.05 -11.87 10.22
CA ASP A 154 -11.01 -12.97 10.39
C ASP A 154 -12.23 -12.90 9.45
N GLY A 155 -12.47 -11.77 8.80
CA GLY A 155 -13.46 -11.56 7.75
C GLY A 155 -14.87 -11.26 8.25
N ASP A 156 -15.04 -10.75 9.46
CA ASP A 156 -16.36 -10.41 10.01
C ASP A 156 -16.86 -8.99 9.62
N GLY A 157 -15.99 -8.20 8.98
CA GLY A 157 -16.26 -6.84 8.53
C GLY A 157 -15.98 -5.76 9.57
N PHE A 158 -15.49 -6.12 10.76
CA PHE A 158 -14.91 -5.23 11.74
C PHE A 158 -13.39 -5.39 11.67
N THR A 159 -12.72 -4.31 11.30
CA THR A 159 -11.26 -4.26 11.31
C THR A 159 -10.76 -3.95 12.72
N GLN A 160 -9.48 -4.22 13.00
CA GLN A 160 -8.79 -3.68 14.19
C GLN A 160 -8.93 -2.14 14.35
N CYS A 161 -9.26 -1.43 13.27
CA CYS A 161 -9.52 0.01 13.23
C CYS A 161 -10.86 0.42 13.85
N ASN A 162 -11.85 -0.47 13.81
CA ASN A 162 -13.24 -0.23 14.16
C ASN A 162 -13.62 -0.93 15.47
N GLU A 163 -12.73 -0.86 16.45
CA GLU A 163 -12.96 -1.36 17.82
C GLU A 163 -13.08 -2.88 17.94
N ASP A 164 -12.63 -3.64 16.94
CA ASP A 164 -12.42 -5.09 17.09
C ASP A 164 -11.29 -5.35 18.10
N CYS A 165 -11.66 -5.95 19.23
CA CYS A 165 -10.79 -6.30 20.32
C CYS A 165 -9.97 -7.59 20.07
N ASN A 166 -10.36 -8.39 19.08
CA ASN A 166 -9.65 -9.59 18.64
C ASN A 166 -9.90 -9.93 17.15
N ASP A 167 -9.20 -9.22 16.26
CA ASP A 167 -9.14 -9.36 14.79
C ASP A 167 -8.74 -10.75 14.24
N ALA A 168 -8.53 -11.75 15.11
CA ALA A 168 -8.32 -13.14 14.72
C ALA A 168 -9.55 -14.03 14.99
N ASP A 169 -10.64 -13.46 15.48
CA ASP A 169 -11.85 -14.16 15.91
C ASP A 169 -13.12 -13.40 15.49
N ALA A 170 -13.73 -13.87 14.41
CA ALA A 170 -14.96 -13.33 13.80
C ALA A 170 -16.21 -13.37 14.72
N SER A 171 -16.06 -13.81 15.97
CA SER A 171 -17.08 -13.73 17.02
C SER A 171 -16.81 -12.65 18.07
N ALA A 172 -15.70 -11.93 17.94
CA ALA A 172 -15.29 -10.84 18.80
C ALA A 172 -15.34 -9.51 18.05
N TYR A 173 -16.43 -8.76 18.17
CA TYR A 173 -16.62 -7.47 17.52
C TYR A 173 -17.62 -6.60 18.26
N PRO A 174 -17.58 -5.26 18.10
CA PRO A 174 -18.53 -4.35 18.74
C PRO A 174 -20.00 -4.76 18.63
N GLY A 175 -20.60 -5.12 19.77
CA GLY A 175 -22.00 -5.53 19.86
C GLY A 175 -22.30 -6.97 19.42
N ALA A 176 -21.29 -7.86 19.37
CA ALA A 176 -21.52 -9.29 19.33
C ALA A 176 -22.26 -9.78 20.60
N SER A 177 -22.56 -11.08 20.68
CA SER A 177 -23.12 -11.67 21.90
C SER A 177 -22.02 -12.36 22.69
N GLU A 178 -21.98 -12.12 23.99
CA GLU A 178 -21.01 -12.76 24.88
C GLU A 178 -21.20 -14.28 24.97
N VAL A 179 -20.09 -15.00 24.96
CA VAL A 179 -20.04 -16.45 25.15
C VAL A 179 -19.67 -16.75 26.60
N ALA A 180 -20.70 -16.77 27.46
CA ALA A 180 -20.55 -16.97 28.89
C ALA A 180 -19.53 -18.06 29.31
N GLY A 181 -18.49 -17.61 30.00
CA GLY A 181 -17.46 -18.42 30.66
C GLY A 181 -16.28 -18.78 29.76
N ASP A 182 -16.15 -18.16 28.59
CA ASP A 182 -14.99 -18.38 27.72
C ASP A 182 -13.80 -17.45 28.04
N GLY A 183 -14.04 -16.42 28.87
CA GLY A 183 -13.03 -15.47 29.34
C GLY A 183 -12.58 -14.46 28.29
N SER A 184 -13.34 -14.30 27.20
CA SER A 184 -13.14 -13.32 26.13
C SER A 184 -14.15 -12.18 26.27
N ASP A 185 -13.78 -11.03 25.73
CA ASP A 185 -14.68 -9.89 25.51
C ASP A 185 -15.15 -10.04 24.06
N ASN A 186 -16.33 -10.64 23.84
CA ASN A 186 -16.82 -10.91 22.49
C ASN A 186 -17.48 -9.67 21.89
N ASP A 187 -18.10 -8.83 22.71
CA ASP A 187 -18.80 -7.63 22.24
C ASP A 187 -17.95 -6.36 22.26
N CYS A 188 -16.69 -6.49 22.69
CA CYS A 188 -15.66 -5.46 22.76
C CYS A 188 -16.07 -4.24 23.60
N ASP A 189 -16.93 -4.40 24.61
CA ASP A 189 -17.36 -3.32 25.50
C ASP A 189 -16.39 -3.05 26.68
N GLY A 190 -15.37 -3.90 26.83
CA GLY A 190 -14.37 -3.85 27.90
C GLY A 190 -14.75 -4.64 29.16
N SER A 191 -15.91 -5.28 29.17
CA SER A 191 -16.34 -6.31 30.12
C SER A 191 -16.00 -7.69 29.56
N ILE A 192 -16.04 -8.71 30.41
CA ILE A 192 -15.77 -10.09 29.99
C ILE A 192 -16.90 -10.93 30.57
N ASP A 193 -17.61 -11.68 29.72
CA ASP A 193 -18.66 -12.61 30.12
C ASP A 193 -19.79 -11.97 30.96
N GLU A 194 -20.18 -10.73 30.68
CA GLU A 194 -21.21 -10.01 31.42
C GLU A 194 -22.64 -10.39 30.98
N GLU A 195 -22.86 -10.78 29.72
CA GLU A 195 -24.11 -11.42 29.34
C GLU A 195 -24.18 -12.88 29.84
N GLY A 196 -25.38 -13.33 30.20
CA GLY A 196 -25.59 -14.70 30.68
C GLY A 196 -25.27 -14.92 32.17
N LEU A 197 -24.78 -13.91 32.89
CA LEU A 197 -24.77 -13.94 34.35
C LEU A 197 -26.21 -13.89 34.90
N ALA A 198 -26.74 -15.07 35.26
CA ALA A 198 -28.00 -15.16 35.97
C ALA A 198 -27.92 -14.42 37.32
N GLU A 199 -29.06 -13.94 37.84
CA GLU A 199 -29.25 -13.26 39.15
C GLU A 199 -28.75 -14.04 40.39
N SER A 200 -28.05 -15.16 40.21
CA SER A 200 -27.48 -16.00 41.25
C SER A 200 -26.08 -16.54 40.93
N SER A 201 -25.38 -15.99 39.93
CA SER A 201 -24.04 -16.46 39.52
C SER A 201 -22.95 -16.17 40.56
N ILE A 202 -23.10 -15.12 41.38
CA ILE A 202 -22.19 -14.79 42.48
C ILE A 202 -23.00 -14.37 43.71
N TRP A 203 -22.57 -14.83 44.89
CA TRP A 203 -23.15 -14.44 46.17
C TRP A 203 -22.14 -13.69 47.04
N PHE A 204 -22.61 -12.69 47.78
CA PHE A 204 -21.86 -12.12 48.91
C PHE A 204 -21.90 -13.10 50.08
N THR A 205 -20.75 -13.59 50.53
CA THR A 205 -20.65 -14.47 51.72
C THR A 205 -20.31 -13.69 52.97
N GLU A 206 -19.50 -12.64 52.84
CA GLU A 206 -19.13 -11.77 53.94
C GLU A 206 -18.95 -10.32 53.49
N ILE A 207 -19.29 -9.37 54.37
CA ILE A 207 -19.12 -7.94 54.14
C ILE A 207 -18.53 -7.34 55.42
N MET A 208 -17.33 -6.76 55.32
CA MET A 208 -16.70 -6.01 56.41
C MET A 208 -16.90 -4.51 56.21
N VAL A 209 -17.90 -3.96 56.89
CA VAL A 209 -18.18 -2.52 56.90
C VAL A 209 -17.53 -1.87 58.12
N ASN A 210 -16.79 -0.77 57.93
CA ASN A 210 -16.17 0.02 59.00
C ASN A 210 -15.35 -0.80 60.04
N PRO A 211 -14.24 -1.44 59.64
CA PRO A 211 -13.44 -2.27 60.55
C PRO A 211 -12.85 -1.49 61.73
N ALA A 212 -13.19 -1.88 62.96
CA ALA A 212 -12.73 -1.22 64.19
C ALA A 212 -11.19 -1.22 64.41
N LYS A 213 -10.43 -1.98 63.62
CA LYS A 213 -8.96 -2.10 63.72
C LYS A 213 -8.21 -1.04 62.91
N VAL A 214 -8.83 -0.41 61.92
CA VAL A 214 -8.22 0.65 61.11
C VAL A 214 -9.13 1.88 61.13
N THR A 215 -8.54 3.07 61.05
CA THR A 215 -9.26 4.35 61.18
C THR A 215 -9.59 4.99 59.83
N ASP A 216 -9.25 4.34 58.72
CA ASP A 216 -9.48 4.82 57.35
C ASP A 216 -10.37 3.84 56.54
N PRO A 217 -10.81 4.23 55.33
CA PRO A 217 -11.64 3.39 54.47
C PRO A 217 -10.96 2.13 53.90
N LYS A 218 -9.64 1.94 54.11
CA LYS A 218 -8.85 0.92 53.40
C LYS A 218 -8.90 -0.48 54.01
N GLY A 219 -9.83 -0.73 54.94
CA GLY A 219 -10.06 -2.06 55.51
C GLY A 219 -11.44 -2.63 55.23
N GLU A 220 -12.27 -1.93 54.45
CA GLU A 220 -13.56 -2.44 54.03
C GLU A 220 -13.36 -3.43 52.89
N TRP A 221 -14.04 -4.57 52.95
CA TRP A 221 -13.95 -5.60 51.94
C TRP A 221 -15.26 -6.40 51.85
N ILE A 222 -15.45 -7.00 50.69
CA ILE A 222 -16.51 -7.96 50.40
C ILE A 222 -15.87 -9.29 50.05
N GLU A 223 -16.48 -10.39 50.45
CA GLU A 223 -16.15 -11.73 49.99
C GLU A 223 -17.29 -12.22 49.10
N LEU A 224 -16.89 -12.79 47.97
CA LEU A 224 -17.75 -13.26 46.91
C LEU A 224 -17.51 -14.76 46.72
N HIS A 225 -18.58 -15.51 46.47
CA HIS A 225 -18.54 -16.93 46.16
C HIS A 225 -19.29 -17.21 44.87
N ASN A 226 -18.68 -17.98 43.99
CA ASN A 226 -19.27 -18.44 42.74
C ASN A 226 -19.76 -19.90 42.91
N PRO A 227 -21.07 -20.11 43.18
CA PRO A 227 -21.65 -21.45 43.29
C PRO A 227 -21.85 -22.15 41.92
N GLY A 228 -21.53 -21.46 40.82
CA GLY A 228 -21.70 -21.94 39.46
C GLY A 228 -20.70 -23.03 39.06
N THR A 229 -20.68 -23.35 37.77
CA THR A 229 -19.75 -24.33 37.18
C THR A 229 -18.68 -23.70 36.31
N GLU A 230 -18.89 -22.45 35.88
CA GLU A 230 -17.95 -21.67 35.07
C GLU A 230 -17.37 -20.52 35.88
N PRO A 231 -16.16 -20.03 35.56
CA PRO A 231 -15.63 -18.82 36.19
C PRO A 231 -16.54 -17.62 35.92
N VAL A 232 -16.47 -16.63 36.80
CA VAL A 232 -17.13 -15.33 36.58
C VAL A 232 -16.10 -14.23 36.69
N TYR A 233 -16.07 -13.35 35.70
CA TYR A 233 -15.20 -12.19 35.66
C TYR A 233 -15.93 -10.97 36.23
N LEU A 234 -15.25 -10.22 37.10
CA LEU A 234 -15.87 -9.10 37.83
C LEU A 234 -15.72 -7.76 37.14
N ASN A 235 -14.78 -7.64 36.20
CA ASN A 235 -14.54 -6.39 35.48
C ASN A 235 -15.81 -5.97 34.72
N GLY A 236 -16.15 -4.68 34.75
CA GLY A 236 -17.38 -4.18 34.12
C GLY A 236 -18.64 -4.32 35.01
N LEU A 237 -18.68 -5.28 35.93
CA LEU A 237 -19.84 -5.45 36.83
C LEU A 237 -20.01 -4.24 37.75
N THR A 238 -21.28 -3.85 37.95
CA THR A 238 -21.65 -2.71 38.79
C THR A 238 -22.16 -3.15 40.16
N LEU A 239 -21.43 -2.79 41.21
CA LEU A 239 -21.91 -2.90 42.59
C LEU A 239 -22.86 -1.73 42.87
N THR A 240 -24.12 -2.04 43.19
CA THR A 240 -25.14 -1.03 43.49
C THR A 240 -25.67 -1.18 44.91
N SER A 241 -25.67 -0.10 45.67
CA SER A 241 -26.28 -0.03 47.00
C SER A 241 -27.78 0.24 46.92
N SER A 242 -28.51 -0.10 47.99
CA SER A 242 -29.96 0.17 48.07
C SER A 242 -30.32 1.66 48.13
N SER A 243 -29.35 2.54 48.43
CA SER A 243 -29.50 3.99 48.35
C SER A 243 -29.28 4.54 46.93
N GLY A 244 -28.86 3.71 45.98
CA GLY A 244 -28.64 4.08 44.58
C GLY A 244 -27.21 4.54 44.25
N GLU A 245 -26.27 4.48 45.19
CA GLU A 245 -24.85 4.65 44.87
C GLU A 245 -24.32 3.41 44.18
N SER A 246 -23.56 3.58 43.12
CA SER A 246 -22.97 2.49 42.34
C SER A 246 -21.46 2.65 42.14
N HIS A 247 -20.79 1.52 41.91
CA HIS A 247 -19.37 1.45 41.58
C HIS A 247 -19.15 0.35 40.55
N ILE A 248 -18.55 0.71 39.41
CA ILE A 248 -18.11 -0.25 38.39
C ILE A 248 -16.76 -0.82 38.82
N ILE A 249 -16.65 -2.14 38.83
CA ILE A 249 -15.40 -2.82 39.14
C ILE A 249 -14.46 -2.69 37.93
N THR A 250 -13.31 -2.04 38.13
CA THR A 250 -12.27 -1.89 37.11
C THR A 250 -10.93 -2.40 37.66
N SER A 251 -10.22 -3.22 36.91
CA SER A 251 -8.90 -3.75 37.26
C SER A 251 -8.00 -3.85 36.03
N ALA A 252 -6.69 -3.67 36.20
CA ALA A 252 -5.69 -3.79 35.13
C ALA A 252 -5.52 -5.23 34.61
N SER A 253 -6.04 -6.21 35.33
CA SER A 253 -6.16 -7.60 34.88
C SER A 253 -7.54 -8.13 35.28
N PRO A 254 -8.16 -9.00 34.46
CA PRO A 254 -9.47 -9.56 34.77
C PRO A 254 -9.52 -10.18 36.16
N LEU A 255 -10.47 -9.73 36.98
CA LEU A 255 -10.70 -10.31 38.30
C LEU A 255 -11.62 -11.52 38.16
N GLU A 256 -11.04 -12.71 38.20
CA GLU A 256 -11.76 -13.99 38.09
C GLU A 256 -12.19 -14.52 39.46
N ILE A 257 -13.43 -15.01 39.55
CA ILE A 257 -13.88 -15.91 40.62
C ILE A 257 -14.13 -17.30 40.03
N ALA A 258 -13.20 -18.22 40.28
CA ALA A 258 -13.34 -19.61 39.87
C ALA A 258 -14.60 -20.25 40.50
N ALA A 259 -15.20 -21.19 39.77
CA ALA A 259 -16.33 -21.98 40.25
C ALA A 259 -15.97 -22.85 41.47
N GLY A 260 -16.88 -22.91 42.45
CA GLY A 260 -16.78 -23.76 43.64
C GLY A 260 -16.34 -23.01 44.90
#